data_AF-A0AAC9EZP9-F1
#
_entry.id   AF-A0AAC9EZP9-F1
#
_cell.length_a   1.000
_cell.length_b   1.000
_cell.length_c   1.000
_cell.angle_alpha   90.00
_cell.angle_beta   90.00
_cell.angle_gamma   90.00
#
_symmetry.space_group_name_H-M   'P 1'
#
loop_
_entity.id
_entity.type
_entity.pdbx_description
1 polymer ?
#
loop_
_entity_poly.entity_id
_entity_poly.type
_entity_poly.pdbx_seq_one_letter_code
_entity_poly.pdbx_strand_id
1 'polypeptide(L)'
;MNNFPKPPDFKQNFVFMIKRDDRIKFGRFGFSILSFLLHWIPSILRSDYYNTACILGVDACIYMTVHMILQLVLKVDPSNAANITYFIGAVIWGLGYNTMYIKRLVNRGFKPIDIDSQKVLKQHRIDCELTDMTPDEINHQGPTI
;
A
#
# COMPACT_ATOMS: atom_id res chain seq x y z
N MET A 1 8.35 0.41 -30.39
CA MET A 1 7.19 1.02 -29.69
C MET A 1 6.44 -0.12 -29.01
N ASN A 2 6.46 -0.20 -27.68
CA ASN A 2 5.87 -1.34 -26.96
C ASN A 2 4.34 -1.27 -26.97
N ASN A 3 3.70 -2.31 -27.49
CA ASN A 3 2.25 -2.52 -27.53
C ASN A 3 1.73 -3.11 -26.21
N PHE A 4 1.95 -2.43 -25.09
CA PHE A 4 1.17 -2.74 -23.89
C PHE A 4 -0.25 -2.19 -24.08
N PRO A 5 -1.31 -3.00 -23.90
CA PRO A 5 -2.68 -2.51 -23.99
C PRO A 5 -2.86 -1.42 -22.94
N LYS A 6 -3.04 -0.17 -23.39
CA LYS A 6 -3.36 0.95 -22.50
C LYS A 6 -4.70 0.62 -21.82
N PRO A 7 -4.72 0.42 -20.49
CA PRO A 7 -5.98 0.21 -19.80
C PRO A 7 -6.86 1.48 -19.95
N PRO A 8 -8.20 1.33 -19.92
CA PRO A 8 -9.13 2.43 -20.13
C PRO A 8 -8.87 3.59 -19.16
N ASP A 9 -9.05 4.81 -19.69
CA ASP A 9 -8.72 6.11 -19.09
C ASP A 9 -9.66 6.47 -17.91
N PHE A 10 -9.67 5.64 -16.87
CA PHE A 10 -9.97 6.12 -15.53
C PHE A 10 -8.79 6.99 -15.12
N LYS A 11 -8.93 8.01 -14.25
CA LYS A 11 -7.76 8.68 -13.64
C LYS A 11 -7.02 7.66 -12.77
N GLN A 12 -6.22 6.86 -13.45
CA GLN A 12 -5.69 5.59 -13.01
C GLN A 12 -4.46 5.93 -12.18
N ASN A 13 -4.68 6.13 -10.88
CA ASN A 13 -3.64 6.24 -9.85
C ASN A 13 -2.83 4.94 -9.67
N PHE A 14 -2.69 4.17 -10.75
CA PHE A 14 -1.90 2.96 -10.81
C PHE A 14 -0.45 3.33 -11.08
N VAL A 15 0.45 2.62 -10.43
CA VAL A 15 1.89 2.76 -10.60
C VAL A 15 2.46 1.39 -10.86
N PHE A 16 3.18 1.27 -11.97
CA PHE A 16 3.95 0.10 -12.30
C PHE A 16 5.41 0.37 -11.98
N MET A 17 6.02 -0.52 -11.20
CA MET A 17 7.39 -0.34 -10.74
C MET A 17 8.19 -1.61 -10.94
N ILE A 18 9.49 -1.45 -11.22
CA ILE A 18 10.40 -2.54 -11.53
C ILE A 18 11.75 -2.36 -10.83
N LYS A 19 12.48 -3.45 -10.64
CA LYS A 19 13.84 -3.47 -10.10
C LYS A 19 14.65 -4.49 -10.90
N ARG A 20 15.94 -4.23 -11.16
CA ARG A 20 16.81 -5.09 -12.01
C ARG A 20 16.80 -6.57 -11.65
N ASP A 21 16.71 -6.88 -10.37
CA ASP A 21 16.75 -8.26 -9.89
C ASP A 21 15.40 -8.79 -9.38
N ASP A 22 14.32 -8.02 -9.53
CA ASP A 22 12.99 -8.39 -9.01
C ASP A 22 11.94 -8.26 -10.12
N ARG A 23 10.76 -8.84 -9.90
CA ARG A 23 9.66 -8.78 -10.87
C ARG A 23 8.98 -7.42 -10.87
N ILE A 24 8.22 -7.16 -11.94
CA ILE A 24 7.31 -6.01 -12.02
C ILE A 24 6.28 -6.09 -10.89
N LYS A 25 6.14 -5.00 -10.13
CA LYS A 25 5.12 -4.84 -9.10
C LYS A 25 4.15 -3.74 -9.46
N PHE A 26 2.89 -3.99 -9.17
CA PHE A 26 1.82 -3.02 -9.37
C PHE A 26 1.35 -2.46 -8.02
N GLY A 27 1.04 -1.17 -8.02
CA GLY A 27 0.44 -0.46 -6.90
C GLY A 27 -0.67 0.47 -7.38
N ARG A 28 -1.57 0.85 -6.47
CA ARG A 28 -2.62 1.82 -6.74
C ARG A 28 -2.74 2.80 -5.58
N PHE A 29 -2.63 4.10 -5.81
CA PHE A 29 -2.96 5.11 -4.80
C PHE A 29 -4.48 5.28 -4.63
N GLY A 30 -4.89 5.52 -3.39
CA GLY A 30 -6.29 5.72 -3.01
C GLY A 30 -6.79 4.64 -2.05
N PHE A 31 -8.12 4.65 -1.84
CA PHE A 31 -8.76 3.78 -0.86
C PHE A 31 -8.60 2.29 -1.20
N SER A 32 -8.09 1.54 -0.24
CA SER A 32 -8.00 0.08 -0.27
C SER A 32 -9.25 -0.52 0.35
N ILE A 33 -10.24 -0.85 -0.49
CA ILE A 33 -11.46 -1.56 -0.05
C ILE A 33 -11.07 -2.88 0.65
N LEU A 34 -10.05 -3.56 0.13
CA LEU A 34 -9.58 -4.81 0.69
C LEU A 34 -8.96 -4.61 2.09
N SER A 35 -8.18 -3.55 2.31
CA SER A 35 -7.65 -3.23 3.65
C SER A 35 -8.71 -2.72 4.60
N PHE A 36 -9.74 -2.05 4.09
CA PHE A 36 -10.88 -1.64 4.91
C PHE A 36 -11.69 -2.84 5.42
N LEU A 37 -11.96 -3.82 4.56
CA LEU A 37 -12.74 -5.00 4.92
C LEU A 37 -11.93 -6.03 5.71
N LEU A 38 -10.67 -6.27 5.32
CA LEU A 38 -9.85 -7.39 5.78
C LEU A 38 -8.60 -6.95 6.57
N HIS A 39 -8.44 -5.66 6.87
CA HIS A 39 -7.32 -5.09 7.63
C HIS A 39 -5.93 -5.46 7.11
N TRP A 40 -5.30 -6.45 7.73
CA TRP A 40 -3.91 -6.86 7.54
C TRP A 40 -3.77 -7.98 6.50
N ILE A 41 -4.85 -8.71 6.18
CA ILE A 41 -4.85 -9.81 5.20
C ILE A 41 -4.29 -9.36 3.83
N PRO A 42 -4.65 -8.19 3.27
CA PRO A 42 -4.10 -7.73 1.99
C PRO A 42 -2.59 -7.50 2.01
N SER A 43 -2.01 -7.23 3.18
CA SER A 43 -0.57 -7.06 3.35
C SER A 43 0.17 -8.39 3.25
N ILE A 44 -0.41 -9.45 3.81
CA ILE A 44 0.14 -10.81 3.69
C ILE A 44 0.00 -11.34 2.26
N LEU A 45 -1.17 -11.14 1.64
CA LEU A 45 -1.40 -11.59 0.25
C LEU A 45 -0.43 -10.94 -0.74
N ARG A 46 0.03 -9.71 -0.46
CA ARG A 46 1.06 -9.02 -1.26
C ARG A 46 2.49 -9.33 -0.82
N SER A 47 2.70 -10.29 0.09
CA SER A 47 4.00 -10.66 0.67
C SER A 47 4.73 -9.46 1.31
N ASP A 48 3.97 -8.49 1.84
CA ASP A 48 4.49 -7.28 2.49
C ASP A 48 4.51 -7.44 4.02
N TYR A 49 5.39 -8.31 4.51
CA TYR A 49 5.46 -8.65 5.94
C TYR A 49 5.83 -7.47 6.86
N TYR A 50 6.55 -6.46 6.36
CA TYR A 50 6.90 -5.29 7.17
C TYR A 50 5.70 -4.39 7.38
N ASN A 51 4.95 -4.10 6.31
CA ASN A 51 3.73 -3.33 6.46
C ASN A 51 2.71 -4.10 7.30
N THR A 52 2.68 -5.43 7.21
CA THR A 52 1.88 -6.27 8.14
C THR A 52 2.31 -6.05 9.59
N ALA A 53 3.61 -6.09 9.89
CA ALA A 53 4.11 -5.85 11.24
C ALA A 53 3.81 -4.43 11.74
N CYS A 54 3.94 -3.41 10.89
CA CYS A 54 3.58 -2.04 11.21
C CYS A 54 2.07 -1.89 11.49
N ILE A 55 1.22 -2.56 10.71
CA ILE A 55 -0.23 -2.57 10.93
C ILE A 55 -0.54 -3.16 12.30
N LEU A 56 0.00 -4.34 12.60
CA LEU A 56 -0.21 -5.00 13.90
C LEU A 56 0.32 -4.18 15.08
N GLY A 57 1.47 -3.53 14.93
CA GLY A 57 2.05 -2.67 15.96
C GLY A 57 1.20 -1.43 16.24
N VAL A 58 0.72 -0.76 15.19
CA VAL A 58 -0.17 0.41 15.34
C VAL A 58 -1.53 0.00 15.88
N ASP A 59 -2.10 -1.13 15.45
CA ASP A 59 -3.36 -1.65 15.97
C ASP A 59 -3.25 -1.98 17.47
N ALA A 60 -2.12 -2.54 17.92
CA ALA A 60 -1.87 -2.76 19.34
C ALA A 60 -1.84 -1.44 20.13
N CYS A 61 -1.22 -0.39 19.60
CA CYS A 61 -1.21 0.94 20.22
C CYS A 61 -2.61 1.57 20.29
N ILE A 62 -3.41 1.44 19.21
CA ILE A 62 -4.79 1.91 19.18
C ILE A 62 -5.62 1.14 20.21
N TYR A 63 -5.47 -0.18 20.28
CA TYR A 63 -6.17 -1.02 21.25
C TYR A 63 -5.91 -0.58 22.69
N MET A 64 -4.64 -0.42 23.06
CA MET A 64 -4.26 0.04 24.40
C MET A 64 -4.85 1.42 24.71
N THR A 65 -4.79 2.34 23.74
CA THR A 65 -5.31 3.70 23.89
C THR A 65 -6.83 3.70 24.08
N VAL A 66 -7.57 2.97 23.24
CA VAL A 66 -9.03 2.84 23.33
C VAL A 66 -9.44 2.20 24.64
N HIS A 67 -8.74 1.15 25.07
CA HIS A 67 -8.98 0.48 26.35
C HIS A 67 -8.76 1.44 27.53
N MET A 68 -7.67 2.21 27.53
CA MET A 68 -7.40 3.21 28.57
C MET A 68 -8.46 4.31 28.60
N ILE A 69 -8.90 4.83 27.46
CA ILE A 69 -9.92 5.89 27.41
C ILE A 69 -11.27 5.39 27.91
N LEU A 70 -11.72 4.22 27.46
CA LEU A 70 -13.01 3.65 27.86
C LEU A 70 -13.07 3.39 29.37
N GLN A 71 -12.01 2.81 29.94
CA GLN A 71 -11.97 2.45 31.35
C GLN A 71 -11.71 3.67 32.25
N LEU A 72 -10.73 4.52 31.90
CA LEU A 72 -10.20 5.55 32.80
C LEU A 72 -10.95 6.89 32.69
N VAL A 73 -11.41 7.24 31.48
CA VAL A 73 -12.11 8.52 31.23
C VAL A 73 -13.63 8.32 31.27
N LEU A 74 -14.13 7.32 30.54
CA LEU A 74 -15.58 7.13 30.34
C LEU A 74 -16.22 6.20 31.37
N LYS A 75 -15.42 5.44 32.14
CA LYS A 75 -15.88 4.42 33.11
C LYS A 75 -16.86 3.41 32.49
N VAL A 76 -16.69 3.12 31.21
CA VAL A 76 -17.48 2.13 30.46
C VAL A 76 -16.70 0.81 30.43
N ASP A 77 -17.41 -0.31 30.46
CA ASP A 77 -16.81 -1.64 30.32
C ASP A 77 -16.03 -1.73 28.98
N PRO A 78 -14.71 -2.02 29.01
CA PRO A 78 -13.88 -2.09 27.82
C PRO A 78 -14.10 -3.36 26.97
N SER A 79 -15.11 -4.18 27.26
CA SER A 79 -15.47 -5.36 26.45
C SER A 79 -15.65 -5.07 24.95
N ASN A 80 -16.10 -3.86 24.60
CA ASN A 80 -16.24 -3.41 23.20
C ASN A 80 -14.99 -2.75 22.60
N ALA A 81 -13.90 -2.60 23.35
CA ALA A 81 -12.68 -1.94 22.89
C ALA A 81 -12.09 -2.59 21.62
N ALA A 82 -12.19 -3.92 21.50
CA ALA A 82 -11.69 -4.66 20.34
C ALA A 82 -12.42 -4.28 19.04
N ASN A 83 -13.75 -4.19 19.08
CA ASN A 83 -14.56 -3.83 17.90
C ASN A 83 -14.33 -2.39 17.46
N ILE A 84 -14.22 -1.46 18.42
CA ILE A 84 -13.94 -0.05 18.16
C ILE A 84 -12.53 0.10 17.55
N THR A 85 -11.55 -0.61 18.12
CA THR A 85 -10.18 -0.62 17.59
C THR A 85 -10.15 -1.14 16.16
N TYR A 86 -10.82 -2.27 15.89
CA TYR A 86 -10.94 -2.80 14.53
C TYR A 86 -11.60 -1.79 13.60
N PHE A 87 -12.70 -1.15 13.98
CA PHE A 87 -13.32 -0.15 13.11
C PHE A 87 -12.39 1.03 12.79
N ILE A 88 -11.68 1.55 13.80
CA ILE A 88 -10.70 2.63 13.63
C ILE A 88 -9.54 2.18 12.73
N GLY A 89 -9.00 0.99 12.98
CA GLY A 89 -7.95 0.37 12.16
C GLY A 89 -8.38 0.25 10.70
N ALA A 90 -9.59 -0.26 10.42
CA ALA A 90 -10.11 -0.45 9.07
C ALA A 90 -10.09 0.86 8.29
N VAL A 91 -10.53 1.95 8.92
CA VAL A 91 -10.58 3.27 8.30
C VAL A 91 -9.16 3.79 8.03
N ILE A 92 -8.27 3.70 9.02
CA ILE A 92 -6.87 4.14 8.89
C ILE A 92 -6.17 3.37 7.77
N TRP A 93 -6.27 2.04 7.77
CA TRP A 93 -5.59 1.19 6.78
C TRP A 93 -6.25 1.25 5.41
N GLY A 94 -7.57 1.39 5.35
CA GLY A 94 -8.29 1.66 4.10
C GLY A 94 -7.74 2.89 3.38
N LEU A 95 -7.40 3.95 4.12
CA LEU A 95 -6.83 5.18 3.57
C LEU A 95 -5.31 5.14 3.37
N GLY A 96 -4.57 4.57 4.32
CA GLY A 96 -3.11 4.71 4.41
C GLY A 96 -2.30 3.57 3.79
N TYR A 97 -2.81 2.34 3.80
CA TYR A 97 -2.02 1.15 3.45
C TYR A 97 -1.42 1.20 2.05
N ASN A 98 -2.21 1.58 1.04
CA ASN A 98 -1.75 1.64 -0.34
C ASN A 98 -0.58 2.63 -0.53
N THR A 99 -0.64 3.78 0.14
CA THR A 99 0.44 4.77 0.11
C THR A 99 1.70 4.23 0.80
N MET A 100 1.55 3.55 1.93
CA MET A 100 2.66 2.92 2.66
C MET A 100 3.34 1.84 1.81
N TYR A 101 2.56 1.01 1.14
CA TYR A 101 3.04 -0.01 0.20
C TYR A 101 3.88 0.60 -0.91
N ILE A 102 3.38 1.63 -1.61
CA ILE A 102 4.09 2.26 -2.73
C ILE A 102 5.36 2.96 -2.25
N LYS A 103 5.31 3.71 -1.14
CA LYS A 103 6.52 4.32 -0.55
C LYS A 103 7.58 3.28 -0.22
N ARG A 104 7.18 2.13 0.33
CA ARG A 104 8.10 1.04 0.64
C ARG A 104 8.73 0.45 -0.61
N LEU A 105 7.97 0.28 -1.69
CA LEU A 105 8.53 -0.14 -2.98
C LEU A 105 9.61 0.83 -3.47
N VAL A 106 9.33 2.14 -3.46
CA VAL A 106 10.32 3.15 -3.86
C VAL A 106 11.58 3.06 -3.00
N ASN A 107 11.43 2.96 -1.67
CA ASN A 107 12.56 2.81 -0.74
C ASN A 107 13.39 1.52 -0.95
N ARG A 108 12.79 0.47 -1.51
CA ARG A 108 13.49 -0.78 -1.85
C ARG A 108 14.26 -0.71 -3.18
N GLY A 109 14.24 0.44 -3.83
CA GLY A 109 14.90 0.70 -5.11
C GLY A 109 14.05 0.29 -6.33
N PHE A 110 12.73 0.15 -6.16
CA PHE A 110 11.85 0.01 -7.32
C PHE A 110 11.69 1.36 -8.01
N LYS A 111 11.81 1.38 -9.33
CA LYS A 111 11.66 2.57 -10.17
C LYS A 111 10.40 2.47 -11.02
N PRO A 112 9.70 3.58 -11.32
CA PRO A 112 8.57 3.59 -12.25
C PRO A 112 9.01 3.13 -13.65
N ILE A 113 8.15 2.31 -14.28
CA ILE A 113 8.36 1.80 -15.65
C ILE A 113 8.05 2.88 -16.69
N ASP A 114 6.94 3.61 -16.48
CA ASP A 114 6.42 4.59 -17.42
C ASP A 114 6.46 6.02 -16.86
N ILE A 115 6.51 6.99 -17.77
CA ILE A 115 6.41 8.43 -17.46
C ILE A 115 5.09 8.73 -16.72
N ASP A 116 4.00 8.03 -17.07
CA ASP A 116 2.71 8.18 -16.40
C ASP A 116 2.78 7.70 -14.94
N SER A 117 3.42 6.56 -14.68
CA SER A 117 3.68 6.05 -13.33
C SER A 117 4.54 7.04 -12.52
N GLN A 118 5.56 7.64 -13.13
CA GLN A 118 6.38 8.67 -12.51
C GLN A 118 5.55 9.92 -12.17
N LYS A 119 4.66 10.35 -13.08
CA LYS A 119 3.79 11.52 -12.86
C LYS A 119 2.85 11.29 -11.67
N VAL A 120 2.28 10.09 -11.54
CA VAL A 120 1.43 9.71 -10.41
C VAL A 120 2.23 9.71 -9.09
N LEU A 121 3.47 9.22 -9.09
CA LEU A 121 4.35 9.26 -7.91
C LEU A 121 4.65 10.72 -7.49
N LYS A 122 5.00 11.58 -8.45
CA LYS A 122 5.25 13.01 -8.22
C LYS A 122 4.01 13.74 -7.69
N GLN A 123 2.82 13.41 -8.19
CA GLN A 123 1.55 13.96 -7.67
C GLN A 123 1.35 13.63 -6.18
N HIS A 124 1.85 12.47 -5.72
CA HIS A 124 1.80 12.05 -4.33
C HIS A 124 3.06 12.44 -3.53
N ARG A 125 3.87 13.38 -4.04
CA ARG A 125 5.11 13.89 -3.42
C ARG A 125 6.15 12.79 -3.15
N ILE A 126 6.26 11.84 -4.06
CA ILE A 126 7.29 10.79 -4.03
C ILE A 126 8.17 10.98 -5.26
N ASP A 127 9.36 11.52 -5.04
CA ASP A 127 10.34 11.73 -6.11
C ASP A 127 11.08 10.42 -6.40
N CYS A 128 10.96 9.97 -7.65
CA CYS A 128 11.62 8.76 -8.13
C CYS A 128 12.00 8.94 -9.61
N GLU A 129 13.23 8.56 -9.95
CA GLU A 129 13.72 8.58 -11.32
C GLU A 129 13.10 7.44 -12.13
N LEU A 130 12.95 7.65 -13.43
CA LEU A 130 12.47 6.59 -14.34
C LEU A 130 13.46 5.43 -14.34
N THR A 131 12.96 4.21 -14.55
CA THR A 131 13.85 3.07 -14.78
C THR A 131 14.77 3.31 -15.97
N ASP A 132 16.04 2.97 -15.80
CA ASP A 132 17.08 3.01 -16.84
C ASP A 132 17.12 1.72 -17.69
N MET A 133 16.17 0.82 -17.47
CA MET A 133 16.04 -0.44 -18.21
C MET A 133 15.51 -0.23 -19.62
N THR A 134 16.02 -1.03 -20.53
CA THR A 134 15.51 -1.10 -21.90
C THR A 134 14.17 -1.86 -21.96
N PRO A 135 13.34 -1.57 -22.98
CA PRO A 135 12.11 -2.32 -23.25
C PRO A 135 12.27 -3.85 -23.24
N ASP A 136 13.40 -4.35 -23.73
CA ASP A 136 13.67 -5.79 -23.87
C ASP A 136 14.00 -6.45 -22.52
N GLU A 137 14.66 -5.73 -21.62
CA GLU A 137 14.91 -6.15 -20.23
C GLU A 137 13.61 -6.21 -19.42
N ILE A 138 12.71 -5.25 -19.62
CA ILE A 138 11.40 -5.21 -18.96
C ILE A 138 10.53 -6.39 -19.43
N ASN A 139 10.53 -6.69 -20.74
CA ASN A 139 9.76 -7.79 -21.30
C ASN A 139 10.27 -9.19 -20.86
N HIS A 140 11.56 -9.33 -20.53
CA HIS A 140 12.10 -10.55 -19.93
C HIS A 140 11.64 -10.77 -18.48
N GLN A 141 11.25 -9.70 -17.79
CA GLN A 141 10.71 -9.76 -16.44
C GLN A 141 9.19 -9.91 -16.50
N GLY A 142 8.71 -11.16 -16.64
CA GLY A 142 7.28 -11.46 -16.71
C GLY A 142 6.47 -10.92 -15.51
N PRO A 143 5.17 -10.60 -15.70
CA PRO A 143 4.31 -10.09 -14.64
C PRO A 143 4.13 -11.11 -13.49
N THR A 144 3.99 -10.62 -12.25
CA THR A 144 3.54 -11.46 -11.14
C THR A 144 2.07 -11.83 -11.33
N ILE A 145 1.78 -13.14 -11.27
CA ILE A 145 0.44 -13.69 -11.00
C ILE A 145 0.16 -13.54 -9.50
#